data_AF-A0A0Q5ULJ4-F1
#
_entry.id   AF-A0A0Q5ULJ4-F1
#
_cell.length_a   1.000
_cell.length_b   1.000
_cell.length_c   1.000
_cell.angle_alpha   90.00
_cell.angle_beta   90.00
_cell.angle_gamma   90.00
#
_symmetry.space_group_name_H-M   'P 1'
#
loop_
_entity.id
_entity.type
_entity.pdbx_description
1 polymer ?
#
loop_
_entity_poly.entity_id
_entity_poly.type
_entity_poly.pdbx_seq_one_letter_code
_entity_poly.pdbx_strand_id
1 'polypeptide(L)'
;MTMVVPAIPVDGRDADDLRRCEEAGRTARSEKMMVDQLVAKMRLASFRTYLCATVRTMSAIVPDVLGLAGCDAPSALQRIRPSHKWPESTQPQPSGRALFIRTNQKVGFSNAAPRHGDAVIADGLKDWIEAAIVGCSLEVVFRSSGFELSTRDGCARLKLKSLPDTILAACLGRSLDEVVDHPLLRDRGYVITRTDQLASESMLEFDVGRLRLEMPWRP
;
A
#
# COMPACT_ATOMS: atom_id res chain seq x y z
N MET A 1 -47.86 37.88 56.40
CA MET A 1 -48.15 36.46 56.07
C MET A 1 -47.01 36.01 55.15
N THR A 2 -45.92 35.55 55.75
CA THR A 2 -44.64 35.33 55.07
C THR A 2 -44.50 33.84 54.80
N MET A 3 -44.58 33.44 53.53
CA MET A 3 -44.39 32.05 53.13
C MET A 3 -42.90 31.69 53.20
N VAL A 4 -42.57 30.80 54.14
CA VAL A 4 -41.25 30.16 54.22
C VAL A 4 -41.27 28.98 53.25
N VAL A 5 -40.53 29.07 52.15
CA VAL A 5 -40.32 27.96 51.21
C VAL A 5 -39.24 27.06 51.81
N PRO A 6 -39.51 25.77 52.08
CA PRO A 6 -38.48 24.87 52.60
C PRO A 6 -37.43 24.60 51.52
N ALA A 7 -36.15 24.71 51.92
CA ALA A 7 -35.02 24.35 51.08
C ALA A 7 -35.07 22.84 50.78
N ILE A 8 -35.16 22.48 49.51
CA ILE A 8 -35.06 21.11 49.04
C ILE A 8 -33.61 20.67 49.26
N PRO A 9 -33.34 19.59 50.01
CA PRO A 9 -31.99 19.09 50.19
C PRO A 9 -31.45 18.60 48.85
N VAL A 10 -30.37 19.23 48.37
CA VAL A 10 -29.63 18.76 47.20
C VAL A 10 -28.99 17.43 47.59
N ASP A 11 -29.45 16.36 46.94
CA ASP A 11 -29.20 14.96 47.26
C ASP A 11 -27.69 14.65 47.19
N GLY A 12 -27.09 14.30 48.32
CA GLY A 12 -25.66 13.93 48.44
C GLY A 12 -25.28 12.62 47.74
N ARG A 13 -26.19 12.02 46.96
CA ARG A 13 -25.96 10.82 46.14
C ARG A 13 -25.23 11.10 44.82
N ASP A 14 -25.16 12.36 44.40
CA ASP A 14 -24.67 12.72 43.06
C ASP A 14 -23.14 12.56 42.91
N ALA A 15 -22.37 12.88 43.97
CA ALA A 15 -20.90 12.87 43.89
C ALA A 15 -20.29 11.46 43.86
N ASP A 16 -20.85 10.52 44.63
CA ASP A 16 -20.35 9.14 44.66
C ASP A 16 -20.77 8.35 43.42
N ASP A 17 -21.95 8.61 42.86
CA ASP A 17 -22.39 8.01 41.62
C ASP A 17 -21.61 8.56 40.40
N LEU A 18 -21.25 9.85 40.41
CA LEU A 18 -20.33 10.42 39.43
C LEU A 18 -18.95 9.73 39.49
N ARG A 19 -18.38 9.55 40.70
CA ARG A 19 -17.10 8.84 40.89
C ARG A 19 -17.14 7.41 40.40
N ARG A 20 -18.22 6.67 40.72
CA ARG A 20 -18.43 5.30 40.23
C ARG A 20 -18.53 5.24 38.71
N CYS A 21 -19.28 6.16 38.09
CA CYS A 21 -19.38 6.26 36.63
C CYS A 21 -18.01 6.55 35.99
N GLU A 22 -17.21 7.45 36.57
CA GLU A 22 -15.87 7.78 36.08
C GLU A 22 -14.89 6.60 36.21
N GLU A 23 -14.93 5.88 37.32
CA GLU A 23 -14.14 4.67 37.55
C GLU A 23 -14.53 3.55 36.58
N ALA A 24 -15.83 3.26 36.46
CA ALA A 24 -16.33 2.28 35.49
C ALA A 24 -15.95 2.65 34.06
N GLY A 25 -16.04 3.94 33.69
CA GLY A 25 -15.62 4.44 32.39
C GLY A 25 -14.11 4.29 32.14
N ARG A 26 -13.27 4.52 33.16
CA ARG A 26 -11.82 4.30 33.06
C ARG A 26 -11.49 2.82 32.85
N THR A 27 -12.12 1.94 33.62
CA THR A 27 -11.96 0.48 33.48
C THR A 27 -12.39 0.00 32.10
N ALA A 28 -13.58 0.40 31.64
CA ALA A 28 -14.09 0.00 30.32
C ALA A 28 -13.17 0.47 29.16
N ARG A 29 -12.61 1.68 29.23
CA ARG A 29 -11.64 2.16 28.24
C ARG A 29 -10.34 1.36 28.26
N SER A 30 -9.85 1.00 29.44
CA SER A 30 -8.65 0.19 29.61
C SER A 30 -8.85 -1.22 29.06
N GLU A 31 -9.96 -1.87 29.41
CA GLU A 31 -10.31 -3.21 28.91
C GLU A 31 -10.46 -3.21 27.38
N LYS A 32 -11.18 -2.23 26.83
CA LYS A 32 -11.28 -2.06 25.37
C LYS A 32 -9.91 -1.95 24.71
N MET A 33 -9.02 -1.11 25.25
CA MET A 33 -7.67 -0.95 24.72
C MET A 33 -6.87 -2.26 24.73
N MET A 34 -7.00 -3.07 25.79
CA MET A 34 -6.34 -4.38 25.86
C MET A 34 -6.87 -5.35 24.81
N VAL A 35 -8.20 -5.40 24.64
CA VAL A 35 -8.85 -6.23 23.61
C VAL A 35 -8.41 -5.80 22.22
N ASP A 36 -8.42 -4.49 21.93
CA ASP A 36 -8.00 -3.94 20.64
C ASP A 36 -6.53 -4.28 20.33
N GLN A 37 -5.64 -4.19 21.32
CA GLN A 37 -4.23 -4.59 21.17
C GLN A 37 -4.06 -6.08 20.90
N LEU A 38 -4.82 -6.94 21.60
CA LEU A 38 -4.78 -8.38 21.39
C LEU A 38 -5.25 -8.75 19.99
N VAL A 39 -6.38 -8.19 19.56
CA VAL A 39 -6.92 -8.38 18.20
C VAL A 39 -5.93 -7.91 17.15
N ALA A 40 -5.31 -6.73 17.33
CA ALA A 40 -4.31 -6.22 16.41
C ALA A 40 -3.08 -7.15 16.30
N LYS A 41 -2.59 -7.69 17.43
CA LYS A 41 -1.48 -8.66 17.45
C LYS A 41 -1.84 -9.96 16.73
N MET A 42 -3.00 -10.54 17.04
CA MET A 42 -3.48 -11.76 16.38
C MET A 42 -3.67 -11.56 14.87
N ARG A 43 -4.25 -10.41 14.47
CA ARG A 43 -4.43 -10.03 13.06
C ARG A 43 -3.09 -9.94 12.34
N LEU A 44 -2.10 -9.26 12.94
CA LEU A 44 -0.77 -9.13 12.34
C LEU A 44 -0.03 -10.47 12.25
N ALA A 45 -0.15 -11.33 13.27
CA ALA A 45 0.45 -12.66 13.25
C ALA A 45 -0.15 -13.53 12.12
N SER A 46 -1.48 -13.58 12.02
CA SER A 46 -2.17 -14.33 10.96
C SER A 46 -1.83 -13.77 9.57
N PHE A 47 -1.74 -12.45 9.43
CA PHE A 47 -1.29 -11.80 8.20
C PHE A 47 0.14 -12.20 7.81
N ARG A 48 1.09 -12.21 8.76
CA ARG A 48 2.48 -12.64 8.50
C ARG A 48 2.58 -14.10 8.08
N THR A 49 1.78 -14.98 8.69
CA THR A 49 1.65 -16.38 8.26
C THR A 49 1.13 -16.47 6.84
N TYR A 50 0.11 -15.68 6.49
CA TYR A 50 -0.40 -15.59 5.12
C TYR A 50 0.68 -15.13 4.14
N LEU A 51 1.42 -14.06 4.44
CA LEU A 51 2.51 -13.58 3.57
C LEU A 51 3.61 -14.64 3.39
N CYS A 52 3.97 -15.37 4.45
CA CYS A 52 4.87 -16.51 4.36
C CYS A 52 4.37 -17.61 3.43
N ALA A 53 3.06 -17.78 3.30
CA ALA A 53 2.47 -18.79 2.42
C ALA A 53 2.32 -18.33 0.98
N THR A 54 2.10 -17.04 0.72
CA THR A 54 1.69 -16.54 -0.61
C THR A 54 2.76 -15.72 -1.32
N VAL A 55 3.51 -14.89 -0.60
CA VAL A 55 4.45 -13.94 -1.22
C VAL A 55 5.78 -14.65 -1.48
N ARG A 56 6.26 -14.58 -2.72
CA ARG A 56 7.45 -15.32 -3.18
C ARG A 56 8.45 -14.46 -3.92
N THR A 57 8.00 -13.34 -4.47
CA THR A 57 8.79 -12.52 -5.37
C THR A 57 8.69 -11.04 -5.02
N MET A 58 9.55 -10.26 -5.65
CA MET A 58 9.44 -8.81 -5.76
C MET A 58 9.91 -8.40 -7.16
N SER A 59 9.45 -7.25 -7.66
CA SER A 59 10.01 -6.69 -8.90
C SER A 59 11.48 -6.32 -8.70
N ALA A 60 12.35 -6.52 -9.70
CA ALA A 60 13.80 -6.43 -9.47
C ALA A 60 14.31 -5.02 -9.12
N ILE A 61 13.54 -3.98 -9.46
CA ILE A 61 13.83 -2.58 -9.12
C ILE A 61 13.45 -2.22 -7.67
N VAL A 62 12.68 -3.07 -6.96
CA VAL A 62 12.18 -2.79 -5.60
C VAL A 62 13.32 -2.51 -4.60
N PRO A 63 14.42 -3.30 -4.54
CA PRO A 63 15.52 -3.01 -3.62
C PRO A 63 16.16 -1.65 -3.86
N ASP A 64 16.32 -1.23 -5.12
CA ASP A 64 16.91 0.06 -5.46
C ASP A 64 16.01 1.22 -5.00
N VAL A 65 14.69 1.10 -5.22
CA VAL A 65 13.70 2.10 -4.78
C VAL A 65 13.67 2.21 -3.25
N LEU A 66 13.67 1.08 -2.54
CA LEU A 66 13.72 1.09 -1.07
C LEU A 66 15.05 1.68 -0.55
N GLY A 67 16.15 1.41 -1.28
CA GLY A 67 17.47 1.94 -0.98
C GLY A 67 17.54 3.47 -0.96
N LEU A 68 16.72 4.16 -1.77
CA LEU A 68 16.60 5.63 -1.73
C LEU A 68 16.13 6.15 -0.37
N ALA A 69 15.32 5.36 0.35
CA ALA A 69 14.84 5.67 1.69
C ALA A 69 15.75 5.11 2.80
N GLY A 70 16.90 4.51 2.46
CA GLY A 70 17.73 3.78 3.41
C GLY A 70 17.01 2.57 4.02
N CYS A 71 16.07 1.97 3.29
CA CYS A 71 15.29 0.82 3.73
C CYS A 71 15.62 -0.40 2.86
N ASP A 72 15.62 -1.59 3.46
CA ASP A 72 15.73 -2.85 2.75
C ASP A 72 14.37 -3.57 2.67
N ALA A 73 14.28 -4.61 1.83
CA ALA A 73 13.04 -5.38 1.69
C ALA A 73 12.59 -6.05 3.01
N PRO A 74 13.48 -6.68 3.83
CA PRO A 74 13.12 -7.18 5.15
C PRO A 74 12.48 -6.14 6.08
N SER A 75 13.06 -4.94 6.19
CA SER A 75 12.55 -3.87 7.04
C SER A 75 11.23 -3.31 6.51
N ALA A 76 11.09 -3.17 5.19
CA ALA A 76 9.84 -2.77 4.57
C ALA A 76 8.72 -3.78 4.88
N LEU A 77 8.99 -5.09 4.70
CA LEU A 77 8.07 -6.18 5.04
C LEU A 77 7.62 -6.13 6.51
N GLN A 78 8.52 -5.81 7.44
CA GLN A 78 8.16 -5.68 8.87
C GLN A 78 7.23 -4.50 9.16
N ARG A 79 7.27 -3.45 8.33
CA ARG A 79 6.41 -2.26 8.43
C ARG A 79 5.03 -2.48 7.81
N ILE A 80 4.91 -3.34 6.81
CA ILE A 80 3.62 -3.63 6.15
C ILE A 80 2.58 -4.07 7.17
N ARG A 81 1.37 -3.50 7.04
CA ARG A 81 0.19 -3.85 7.85
C ARG A 81 -0.91 -4.42 6.95
N PRO A 82 -1.75 -5.32 7.49
CA PRO A 82 -2.92 -5.79 6.76
C PRO A 82 -3.85 -4.60 6.45
N SER A 83 -4.39 -4.55 5.23
CA SER A 83 -5.37 -3.53 4.87
C SER A 83 -6.64 -3.67 5.72
N HIS A 84 -7.44 -2.60 5.84
CA HIS A 84 -8.69 -2.65 6.61
C HIS A 84 -9.66 -3.73 6.10
N LYS A 85 -9.60 -4.08 4.80
CA LYS A 85 -10.42 -5.12 4.14
C LYS A 85 -9.84 -6.53 4.24
N TRP A 86 -8.67 -6.71 4.86
CA TRP A 86 -8.10 -8.04 5.08
C TRP A 86 -8.80 -8.73 6.27
N PRO A 87 -9.23 -10.01 6.16
CA PRO A 87 -8.90 -10.98 5.10
C PRO A 87 -9.93 -11.09 3.96
N GLU A 88 -11.05 -10.36 3.99
CA GLU A 88 -12.13 -10.44 2.99
C GLU A 88 -11.63 -10.19 1.55
N SER A 89 -10.65 -9.30 1.39
CA SER A 89 -10.04 -8.94 0.11
C SER A 89 -9.01 -9.94 -0.43
N THR A 90 -8.85 -11.12 0.20
CA THR A 90 -7.93 -12.17 -0.30
C THR A 90 -8.52 -12.96 -1.46
N GLN A 91 -9.84 -12.93 -1.65
CA GLN A 91 -10.47 -13.58 -2.78
C GLN A 91 -10.26 -12.74 -4.06
N PRO A 92 -9.93 -13.38 -5.20
CA PRO A 92 -10.04 -12.72 -6.49
C PRO A 92 -11.47 -12.22 -6.63
N GLN A 93 -11.70 -10.91 -6.73
CA GLN A 93 -13.03 -10.44 -7.06
C GLN A 93 -13.37 -10.97 -8.46
N PRO A 94 -14.53 -11.63 -8.64
CA PRO A 94 -14.96 -12.04 -9.97
C PRO A 94 -15.09 -10.78 -10.80
N SER A 95 -14.18 -10.59 -11.75
CA SER A 95 -14.26 -9.50 -12.72
C SER A 95 -15.58 -9.64 -13.46
N GLY A 96 -16.53 -8.74 -13.19
CA GLY A 96 -17.81 -8.72 -13.86
C GLY A 96 -17.60 -8.70 -15.38
N ARG A 97 -18.17 -9.69 -16.07
CA ARG A 97 -18.26 -9.84 -17.53
C ARG A 97 -16.92 -9.95 -18.27
N ALA A 98 -16.31 -11.13 -18.22
CA ALA A 98 -15.47 -11.61 -19.33
C ALA A 98 -16.37 -12.05 -20.51
N LEU A 99 -16.91 -11.08 -21.25
CA LEU A 99 -17.38 -11.30 -22.62
C LEU A 99 -16.22 -10.96 -23.57
N PHE A 100 -15.74 -11.99 -24.28
CA PHE A 100 -15.00 -11.94 -25.54
C PHE A 100 -13.67 -11.13 -25.61
N ILE A 101 -12.56 -11.86 -25.75
CA ILE A 101 -11.69 -11.92 -26.95
C ILE A 101 -10.35 -12.57 -26.50
N ARG A 102 -10.15 -13.83 -26.87
CA ARG A 102 -8.82 -14.46 -26.90
C ARG A 102 -8.04 -13.83 -28.05
N THR A 103 -7.20 -12.85 -27.76
CA THR A 103 -6.07 -12.47 -28.62
C THR A 103 -4.81 -12.53 -27.78
N ASN A 104 -3.72 -13.00 -28.39
CA ASN A 104 -2.43 -13.36 -27.81
C ASN A 104 -2.05 -12.52 -26.58
N GLN A 105 -1.86 -13.21 -25.45
CA GLN A 105 -1.49 -12.65 -24.15
C GLN A 105 -0.27 -11.72 -24.25
N LYS A 106 -0.51 -10.41 -24.34
CA LYS A 106 0.35 -9.43 -23.70
C LYS A 106 -0.01 -9.44 -22.22
N VAL A 107 0.98 -9.61 -21.35
CA VAL A 107 0.86 -9.45 -19.89
C VAL A 107 0.62 -7.97 -19.59
N GLY A 108 -0.52 -7.44 -20.01
CA GLY A 108 -1.01 -6.15 -19.55
C GLY A 108 -1.57 -6.33 -18.15
N PHE A 109 -1.54 -5.28 -17.32
CA PHE A 109 -2.07 -5.28 -15.95
C PHE A 109 -3.61 -5.43 -15.88
N SER A 110 -4.24 -6.25 -16.72
CA SER A 110 -5.69 -6.27 -16.91
C SER A 110 -6.46 -7.09 -15.86
N ASN A 111 -5.86 -7.42 -14.72
CA ASN A 111 -6.60 -7.81 -13.52
C ASN A 111 -5.92 -7.14 -12.32
N ALA A 112 -6.67 -6.32 -11.57
CA ALA A 112 -6.17 -5.71 -10.35
C ALA A 112 -5.94 -6.80 -9.31
N ALA A 113 -4.73 -7.35 -9.27
CA ALA A 113 -4.33 -8.28 -8.23
C ALA A 113 -4.63 -7.64 -6.86
N PRO A 114 -5.22 -8.40 -5.92
CA PRO A 114 -5.64 -7.85 -4.64
C PRO A 114 -4.44 -7.28 -3.88
N ARG A 115 -4.63 -6.11 -3.29
CA ARG A 115 -3.66 -5.46 -2.40
C ARG A 115 -3.92 -5.95 -0.98
N HIS A 116 -2.99 -6.72 -0.43
CA HIS A 116 -3.17 -7.40 0.86
C HIS A 116 -2.72 -6.54 2.04
N GLY A 117 -1.75 -5.65 1.82
CA GLY A 117 -1.24 -4.75 2.84
C GLY A 117 -0.24 -3.76 2.25
N ASP A 118 0.07 -2.73 3.01
CA ASP A 118 0.95 -1.64 2.63
C ASP A 118 1.70 -1.05 3.83
N ALA A 119 2.73 -0.26 3.51
CA ALA A 119 3.40 0.64 4.42
C ALA A 119 4.00 1.81 3.63
N VAL A 120 3.86 3.01 4.19
CA VAL A 120 4.65 4.17 3.74
C VAL A 120 6.05 4.04 4.33
N ILE A 121 7.05 3.97 3.46
CA ILE A 121 8.47 3.79 3.81
C ILE A 121 9.15 5.14 3.98
N ALA A 122 8.83 6.09 3.09
CA ALA A 122 9.27 7.47 3.16
C ALA A 122 8.09 8.39 2.82
N ASP A 123 7.91 9.43 3.63
CA ASP A 123 6.87 10.44 3.49
C ASP A 123 7.51 11.84 3.50
N GLY A 124 8.27 12.12 2.44
CA GLY A 124 8.98 13.38 2.27
C GLY A 124 8.20 14.38 1.41
N LEU A 125 8.52 15.66 1.57
CA LEU A 125 7.98 16.73 0.71
C LEU A 125 8.29 16.53 -0.79
N LYS A 126 9.41 15.87 -1.09
CA LYS A 126 9.88 15.63 -2.46
C LYS A 126 9.63 14.21 -2.94
N ASP A 127 9.82 13.24 -2.05
CA ASP A 127 9.82 11.83 -2.37
C ASP A 127 8.86 11.08 -1.44
N TRP A 128 7.96 10.32 -2.04
CA TRP A 128 7.03 9.45 -1.33
C TRP A 128 7.21 8.02 -1.83
N ILE A 129 7.50 7.11 -0.91
CA ILE A 129 7.72 5.70 -1.21
C ILE A 129 6.76 4.87 -0.38
N GLU A 130 5.96 4.06 -1.07
CA GLU A 130 5.08 3.07 -0.50
C GLU A 130 5.52 1.67 -0.94
N ALA A 131 5.58 0.74 0.01
CA ALA A 131 5.72 -0.68 -0.26
C ALA A 131 4.37 -1.36 -0.02
N ALA A 132 3.97 -2.25 -0.93
CA ALA A 132 2.70 -2.96 -0.83
C ALA A 132 2.84 -4.42 -1.26
N ILE A 133 2.00 -5.28 -0.69
CA ILE A 133 1.83 -6.66 -1.17
C ILE A 133 0.69 -6.66 -2.19
N VAL A 134 1.03 -6.97 -3.44
CA VAL A 134 0.08 -7.04 -4.56
C VAL A 134 0.12 -8.46 -5.13
N GLY A 135 -0.97 -9.20 -4.93
CA GLY A 135 -1.00 -10.64 -5.20
C GLY A 135 0.10 -11.38 -4.43
N CYS A 136 1.00 -12.05 -5.14
CA CYS A 136 2.08 -12.86 -4.56
C CYS A 136 3.45 -12.16 -4.54
N SER A 137 3.48 -10.84 -4.75
CA SER A 137 4.71 -10.07 -4.93
C SER A 137 4.77 -8.84 -4.01
N LEU A 138 5.98 -8.49 -3.55
CA LEU A 138 6.27 -7.21 -2.92
C LEU A 138 6.56 -6.18 -4.01
N GLU A 139 5.82 -5.08 -3.96
CA GLU A 139 5.84 -4.03 -4.98
C GLU A 139 5.96 -2.65 -4.34
N VAL A 140 6.35 -1.66 -5.15
CA VAL A 140 6.52 -0.29 -4.69
C VAL A 140 5.75 0.70 -5.56
N VAL A 141 5.40 1.82 -4.94
CA VAL A 141 5.05 3.05 -5.63
C VAL A 141 6.01 4.11 -5.14
N PHE A 142 6.73 4.74 -6.07
CA PHE A 142 7.64 5.83 -5.83
C PHE A 142 7.15 7.05 -6.57
N ARG A 143 6.90 8.13 -5.84
CA ARG A 143 6.55 9.44 -6.40
C ARG A 143 7.70 10.39 -6.11
N SER A 144 8.15 11.07 -7.15
CA SER A 144 9.09 12.18 -7.05
C SER A 144 8.61 13.34 -7.90
N SER A 145 9.35 14.45 -7.89
CA SER A 145 8.99 15.63 -8.67
C SER A 145 8.96 15.34 -10.17
N GLY A 146 7.76 15.18 -10.73
CA GLY A 146 7.54 15.05 -12.16
C GLY A 146 7.24 13.63 -12.66
N PHE A 147 7.30 12.60 -11.80
CA PHE A 147 6.90 11.25 -12.19
C PHE A 147 6.41 10.38 -11.03
N GLU A 148 5.63 9.35 -11.37
CA GLU A 148 5.26 8.24 -10.49
C GLU A 148 5.74 6.93 -11.12
N LEU A 149 6.62 6.21 -10.42
CA LEU A 149 7.02 4.85 -10.75
C LEU A 149 6.19 3.89 -9.90
N SER A 150 5.57 2.88 -10.51
CA SER A 150 4.90 1.80 -9.78
C SER A 150 5.29 0.45 -10.36
N THR A 151 5.41 -0.56 -9.50
CA THR A 151 5.77 -1.92 -9.93
C THR A 151 4.63 -2.89 -9.68
N ARG A 152 4.57 -3.94 -10.50
CA ARG A 152 3.68 -5.08 -10.32
C ARG A 152 4.19 -6.27 -11.08
N ASP A 153 4.46 -7.35 -10.35
CA ASP A 153 4.79 -8.66 -10.88
C ASP A 153 5.88 -8.59 -11.96
N GLY A 154 6.97 -7.90 -11.64
CA GLY A 154 8.11 -7.73 -12.55
C GLY A 154 7.92 -6.74 -13.69
N CYS A 155 6.75 -6.11 -13.83
CA CYS A 155 6.56 -4.98 -14.72
C CYS A 155 6.60 -3.67 -13.94
N ALA A 156 7.18 -2.63 -14.52
CA ALA A 156 7.15 -1.28 -13.99
C ALA A 156 6.37 -0.35 -14.91
N ARG A 157 5.75 0.66 -14.31
CA ARG A 157 5.00 1.73 -14.96
C ARG A 157 5.52 3.05 -14.50
N LEU A 158 5.87 3.89 -15.45
CA LEU A 158 6.30 5.26 -15.23
C LEU A 158 5.23 6.20 -15.78
N LYS A 159 4.58 6.93 -14.88
CA LYS A 159 3.67 8.02 -15.23
C LYS A 159 4.44 9.32 -15.25
N LEU A 160 4.27 10.08 -16.32
CA LEU A 160 4.88 11.37 -16.58
C LEU A 160 3.78 12.40 -16.81
N LYS A 161 4.15 13.69 -16.74
CA LYS A 161 3.31 14.74 -17.35
C LYS A 161 3.01 14.39 -18.81
N SER A 162 1.82 14.78 -19.26
CA SER A 162 1.41 14.58 -20.65
C SER A 162 2.49 14.98 -21.65
N LEU A 163 2.91 14.02 -22.46
CA LEU A 163 3.75 14.19 -23.62
C LEU A 163 2.86 14.31 -24.87
N PRO A 164 3.32 14.99 -25.93
CA PRO A 164 2.68 14.92 -27.24
C PRO A 164 2.63 13.48 -27.76
N ASP A 165 1.53 13.09 -28.41
CA ASP A 165 1.33 11.74 -28.95
C ASP A 165 2.46 11.28 -29.87
N THR A 166 3.04 12.19 -30.64
CA THR A 166 4.18 11.90 -31.53
C THR A 166 5.44 11.50 -30.75
N ILE A 167 5.70 12.14 -29.61
CA ILE A 167 6.81 11.81 -28.72
C ILE A 167 6.53 10.47 -28.05
N LEU A 168 5.32 10.29 -27.52
CA LEU A 168 4.92 9.07 -26.84
C LEU A 168 5.00 7.85 -27.76
N ALA A 169 4.50 7.95 -29.00
CA ALA A 169 4.59 6.89 -29.99
C ALA A 169 6.05 6.54 -30.35
N ALA A 170 6.94 7.54 -30.40
CA ALA A 170 8.35 7.34 -30.67
C ALA A 170 9.12 6.69 -29.51
N CYS A 171 8.56 6.66 -28.29
CA CYS A 171 9.20 6.00 -27.14
C CYS A 171 9.14 4.47 -27.21
N LEU A 172 8.17 3.89 -27.92
CA LEU A 172 7.98 2.44 -27.94
C LEU A 172 9.20 1.72 -28.53
N GLY A 173 9.72 0.72 -27.82
CA GLY A 173 10.91 -0.04 -28.21
C GLY A 173 12.24 0.67 -27.96
N ARG A 174 12.23 1.91 -27.47
CA ARG A 174 13.46 2.61 -27.07
C ARG A 174 13.88 2.23 -25.66
N SER A 175 15.17 2.45 -25.38
CA SER A 175 15.69 2.34 -24.03
C SER A 175 15.11 3.45 -23.15
N LEU A 176 14.77 3.11 -21.92
CA LEU A 176 14.12 4.04 -20.99
C LEU A 176 15.03 5.19 -20.57
N ASP A 177 16.34 4.95 -20.47
CA ASP A 177 17.35 5.95 -20.13
C ASP A 177 17.56 7.01 -21.22
N GLU A 178 17.18 6.73 -22.47
CA GLU A 178 17.13 7.73 -23.55
C GLU A 178 15.95 8.69 -23.43
N VAL A 179 14.91 8.31 -22.67
CA VAL A 179 13.66 9.06 -22.53
C VAL A 179 13.59 9.77 -21.18
N VAL A 180 14.08 9.11 -20.12
CA VAL A 180 13.98 9.61 -18.75
C VAL A 180 15.35 9.53 -18.08
N ASP A 181 15.91 10.70 -17.82
CA ASP A 181 17.17 10.81 -17.09
C ASP A 181 16.91 10.77 -15.57
N HIS A 182 16.94 9.56 -15.00
CA HIS A 182 16.79 9.36 -13.56
C HIS A 182 17.79 8.30 -13.04
N PRO A 183 18.47 8.52 -11.89
CA PRO A 183 19.47 7.58 -11.37
C PRO A 183 18.97 6.14 -11.14
N LEU A 184 17.68 5.96 -10.83
CA LEU A 184 17.08 4.62 -10.70
C LEU A 184 16.94 3.86 -12.03
N LEU A 185 16.90 4.58 -13.16
CA LEU A 185 16.54 4.02 -14.47
C LEU A 185 17.73 3.97 -15.42
N ARG A 186 18.73 4.84 -15.20
CA ARG A 186 19.92 4.97 -16.04
C ARG A 186 20.74 3.68 -16.04
N ASP A 187 21.26 3.32 -17.22
CA ASP A 187 22.17 2.18 -17.43
C ASP A 187 21.60 0.81 -17.02
N ARG A 188 20.26 0.70 -16.88
CA ARG A 188 19.58 -0.56 -16.55
C ARG A 188 19.16 -1.37 -17.76
N GLY A 189 19.21 -0.77 -18.96
CA GLY A 189 18.82 -1.42 -20.22
C GLY A 189 17.33 -1.75 -20.32
N TYR A 190 16.48 -1.06 -19.56
CA TYR A 190 15.03 -1.26 -19.64
C TYR A 190 14.50 -0.76 -20.98
N VAL A 191 13.72 -1.58 -21.66
CA VAL A 191 13.10 -1.24 -22.95
C VAL A 191 11.62 -0.95 -22.74
N ILE A 192 11.15 0.16 -23.28
CA ILE A 192 9.73 0.56 -23.21
C ILE A 192 8.91 -0.41 -24.08
N THR A 193 8.09 -1.23 -23.44
CA THR A 193 7.27 -2.26 -24.10
C THR A 193 5.85 -1.81 -24.40
N ARG A 194 5.39 -0.76 -23.72
CA ARG A 194 4.07 -0.18 -23.93
C ARG A 194 4.05 1.30 -23.59
N THR A 195 3.22 2.05 -24.31
CA THR A 195 2.94 3.45 -24.06
C THR A 195 1.44 3.66 -24.08
N ASP A 196 0.89 4.44 -23.16
CA ASP A 196 -0.52 4.84 -23.16
C ASP A 196 -0.64 6.31 -22.75
N GLN A 197 -1.67 6.98 -23.26
CA GLN A 197 -2.05 8.33 -22.84
C GLN A 197 -3.27 8.25 -21.92
N LEU A 198 -3.18 8.82 -20.72
CA LEU A 198 -4.21 8.79 -19.68
C LEU A 198 -4.59 10.22 -19.31
N ALA A 199 -5.63 10.76 -19.94
CA ALA A 199 -6.10 12.14 -19.72
C ALA A 199 -4.95 13.17 -19.73
N SER A 200 -4.43 13.55 -18.55
CA SER A 200 -3.34 14.52 -18.35
C SER A 200 -1.94 13.91 -18.15
N GLU A 201 -1.79 12.60 -18.30
CA GLU A 201 -0.56 11.85 -18.01
C GLU A 201 -0.18 10.96 -19.18
N SER A 202 1.13 10.78 -19.38
CA SER A 202 1.65 9.75 -20.28
C SER A 202 2.21 8.62 -19.46
N MET A 203 1.94 7.38 -19.87
CA MET A 203 2.38 6.17 -19.18
C MET A 203 3.33 5.39 -20.07
N LEU A 204 4.48 5.01 -19.51
CA LEU A 204 5.44 4.08 -20.12
C LEU A 204 5.45 2.80 -19.27
N GLU A 205 5.38 1.63 -19.91
CA GLU A 205 5.51 0.32 -19.26
C GLU A 205 6.78 -0.38 -19.76
N PHE A 206 7.48 -1.07 -18.86
CA PHE A 206 8.69 -1.82 -19.17
C PHE A 206 8.85 -3.02 -18.22
N ASP A 207 9.57 -4.05 -18.66
CA ASP A 207 9.88 -5.23 -17.85
C ASP A 207 11.12 -4.93 -16.99
N VAL A 208 11.00 -5.12 -15.68
CA VAL A 208 12.10 -5.01 -14.73
C VAL A 208 12.54 -6.37 -14.18
N GLY A 209 11.85 -7.45 -14.55
CA GLY A 209 12.11 -8.79 -14.06
C GLY A 209 11.66 -9.00 -12.61
N ARG A 210 11.83 -10.23 -12.13
CA ARG A 210 11.43 -10.67 -10.79
C ARG A 210 12.62 -11.20 -10.02
N LEU A 211 12.70 -10.86 -8.74
CA LEU A 211 13.63 -11.44 -7.78
C LEU A 211 12.87 -12.33 -6.80
N ARG A 212 13.53 -13.38 -6.31
CA ARG A 212 13.01 -14.17 -5.19
C ARG A 212 13.08 -13.32 -3.93
N LEU A 213 12.03 -13.41 -3.11
CA LEU A 213 11.92 -12.71 -1.85
C LEU A 213 11.95 -13.71 -0.69
N GLU A 214 12.83 -13.45 0.27
CA GLU A 214 12.88 -14.21 1.52
C GLU A 214 12.12 -13.47 2.62
N MET A 215 11.33 -14.22 3.39
CA MET A 215 10.49 -13.66 4.46
C MET A 215 11.33 -13.51 5.74
N PRO A 216 11.31 -12.33 6.38
CA PRO A 216 12.21 -12.05 7.52
C PRO A 216 11.71 -12.63 8.85
N TRP A 217 10.52 -13.25 8.87
CA TRP A 217 9.93 -13.87 10.06
C TRP A 217 9.70 -15.37 9.86
N ARG A 218 10.54 -16.04 9.05
CA ARG A 218 10.52 -17.50 9.04
C ARG A 218 10.81 -18.01 10.47
N PRO A 219 10.03 -19.01 10.95
CA PRO A 219 10.34 -19.68 12.20
C PRO A 219 11.71 -20.37 12.13
#